data_AF-A0A2R6MAD7-F1
#
_entry.id   AF-A0A2R6MAD7-F1
#
_cell.length_a   1.000
_cell.length_b   1.000
_cell.length_c   1.000
_cell.angle_alpha   90.00
_cell.angle_beta   90.00
_cell.angle_gamma   90.00
#
_symmetry.space_group_name_H-M   'P 1'
#
loop_
_entity.id
_entity.type
_entity.pdbx_description
1 polymer ?
#
loop_
_entity_poly.entity_id
_entity_poly.type
_entity_poly.pdbx_seq_one_letter_code
_entity_poly.pdbx_strand_id
1 'polypeptide(L)'
;MASTVLVRSMELLDVTLREGEQRAGRSYTVDEKVTVAETLSALGVSYVQLGFPVADDGTGAACDRLSIDAKATGIARVLERDVDAAAASGVDVIELFAPTSDRQREQLLDVGRRELRDRIGDAVSHAAETGCELHFTAMDGFRSDPDFLSTLYADLADAVSYVSIADTVGARTPAGVSDFLADLSAGVNRSRLGVHFHDDLGVATANALAAARHGVGKVDVSVAGVGERAGNTPLEEFVVAAVTGQTNLAVDVSFERLLPSARSIVEALGETVPAGKPLLGESAFEHESGLHTAAMLDDPSTFEPFDPARFGGERRLLFGAATGRGAAERLLERAGAEPTSDQVDALLDALASRGELPLAEALSVARDLDWSESPDVETEE
;
A
#
# COMPACT_ATOMS: atom_id res chain seq x y z
N MET A 1 -12.08 -11.68 -32.23
CA MET A 1 -13.09 -11.55 -31.17
C MET A 1 -12.42 -10.82 -30.02
N ALA A 2 -12.87 -9.60 -29.71
CA ALA A 2 -12.37 -8.89 -28.53
C ALA A 2 -12.80 -9.71 -27.31
N SER A 3 -11.85 -10.37 -26.66
CA SER A 3 -12.07 -11.02 -25.38
C SER A 3 -12.48 -9.91 -24.42
N THR A 4 -13.72 -9.95 -23.93
CA THR A 4 -14.15 -9.08 -22.83
C THR A 4 -13.24 -9.41 -21.64
N VAL A 5 -12.23 -8.59 -21.41
CA VAL A 5 -11.36 -8.71 -20.25
C VAL A 5 -12.24 -8.38 -19.05
N LEU A 6 -12.64 -9.42 -18.31
CA LEU A 6 -13.34 -9.26 -17.05
C LEU A 6 -12.41 -8.48 -16.11
N VAL A 7 -12.72 -7.20 -15.90
CA VAL A 7 -12.11 -6.40 -14.85
C VAL A 7 -12.57 -7.00 -13.53
N ARG A 8 -11.63 -7.50 -12.73
CA ARG A 8 -11.91 -8.05 -11.40
C ARG A 8 -11.70 -6.95 -10.38
N SER A 9 -12.69 -6.72 -9.53
CA SER A 9 -12.53 -5.85 -8.36
C SER A 9 -11.83 -6.61 -7.24
N MET A 10 -10.95 -5.93 -6.51
CA MET A 10 -10.32 -6.45 -5.31
C MET A 10 -10.61 -5.53 -4.14
N GLU A 11 -11.21 -6.10 -3.09
CA GLU A 11 -11.49 -5.39 -1.85
C GLU A 11 -10.20 -5.21 -1.03
N LEU A 12 -10.10 -4.06 -0.36
CA LEU A 12 -8.96 -3.73 0.49
C LEU A 12 -9.41 -3.76 1.95
N LEU A 13 -8.73 -4.56 2.77
CA LEU A 13 -8.75 -4.44 4.23
C LEU A 13 -7.47 -3.70 4.65
N ASP A 14 -7.60 -2.47 5.12
CA ASP A 14 -6.46 -1.78 5.71
C ASP A 14 -6.23 -2.28 7.13
N VAL A 15 -5.00 -2.69 7.44
CA VAL A 15 -4.58 -3.23 8.73
C VAL A 15 -3.60 -2.31 9.47
N THR A 16 -3.43 -1.05 9.04
CA THR A 16 -2.43 -0.11 9.57
C THR A 16 -2.56 0.07 11.08
N LEU A 17 -3.79 0.25 11.57
CA LEU A 17 -4.06 0.51 12.98
C LEU A 17 -3.84 -0.71 13.88
N ARG A 18 -3.98 -1.92 13.34
CA ARG A 18 -3.76 -3.17 14.10
C ARG A 18 -2.33 -3.66 14.00
N GLU A 19 -1.81 -3.83 12.79
CA GLU A 19 -0.44 -4.33 12.56
C GLU A 19 0.59 -3.32 13.06
N GLY A 20 0.31 -2.03 12.93
CA GLY A 20 1.21 -0.97 13.40
C GLY A 20 1.48 -1.00 14.90
N GLU A 21 0.49 -1.39 15.71
CA GLU A 21 0.60 -1.50 17.18
C GLU A 21 1.35 -2.76 17.64
N GLN A 22 1.62 -3.72 16.75
CA GLN A 22 2.42 -4.90 17.11
C GLN A 22 3.91 -4.60 17.24
N ARG A 23 4.35 -3.43 16.78
CA ARG A 23 5.74 -3.00 16.93
C ARG A 23 6.00 -2.55 18.36
N ALA A 24 7.17 -2.92 18.88
CA ALA A 24 7.57 -2.60 20.23
C ALA A 24 7.54 -1.08 20.48
N GLY A 25 6.82 -0.65 21.52
CA GLY A 25 6.73 0.75 21.94
C GLY A 25 5.80 1.62 21.11
N ARG A 26 4.95 1.03 20.25
CA ARG A 26 3.91 1.74 19.51
C ARG A 26 2.53 1.40 20.08
N SER A 27 1.70 2.41 20.21
CA SER A 27 0.28 2.34 20.59
C SER A 27 -0.40 3.57 20.04
N TYR A 28 -1.61 3.41 19.50
CA TYR A 28 -2.36 4.52 18.93
C TYR A 28 -3.52 4.90 19.84
N THR A 29 -3.65 6.19 20.08
CA THR A 29 -4.77 6.77 20.82
C THR A 29 -6.08 6.60 20.06
N VAL A 30 -7.20 6.75 20.77
CA VAL A 30 -8.53 6.73 20.15
C VAL A 30 -8.67 7.83 19.09
N ASP A 31 -8.12 9.02 19.33
CA ASP A 31 -8.16 10.13 18.36
C ASP A 31 -7.40 9.80 17.07
N GLU A 32 -6.23 9.18 17.19
CA GLU A 32 -5.44 8.71 16.04
C GLU A 32 -6.19 7.60 15.28
N LYS A 33 -6.74 6.61 15.98
CA LYS A 33 -7.54 5.53 15.38
C LYS A 33 -8.73 6.09 14.59
N VAL A 34 -9.48 7.04 15.18
CA VAL A 34 -10.63 7.67 14.50
C VAL A 34 -10.17 8.44 13.26
N THR A 35 -9.16 9.29 13.40
CA THR A 35 -8.63 10.12 12.29
C THR A 35 -8.17 9.26 11.11
N VAL A 36 -7.42 8.19 11.39
CA VAL A 36 -6.91 7.28 10.37
C VAL A 36 -8.02 6.48 9.71
N ALA A 37 -8.96 5.93 10.50
CA ALA A 37 -10.09 5.17 9.95
C ALA A 37 -11.01 6.03 9.06
N GLU A 38 -11.28 7.28 9.44
CA GLU A 38 -12.01 8.24 8.59
C GLU A 38 -11.24 8.56 7.31
N THR A 39 -9.93 8.75 7.40
CA THR A 39 -9.08 9.03 6.22
C THR A 39 -9.06 7.85 5.25
N LEU A 40 -8.95 6.62 5.77
CA LEU A 40 -8.99 5.38 5.00
C LEU A 40 -10.36 5.14 4.37
N SER A 41 -11.43 5.33 5.13
CA SER A 41 -12.79 5.20 4.60
C SER A 41 -13.03 6.22 3.48
N ALA A 42 -12.60 7.47 3.67
CA ALA A 42 -12.76 8.49 2.65
C ALA A 42 -11.85 8.25 1.43
N LEU A 43 -10.76 7.50 1.58
CA LEU A 43 -9.94 7.01 0.46
C LEU A 43 -10.67 5.92 -0.35
N GLY A 44 -11.58 5.16 0.28
CA GLY A 44 -12.42 4.16 -0.37
C GLY A 44 -12.08 2.71 -0.02
N VAL A 45 -11.25 2.45 1.00
CA VAL A 45 -11.00 1.05 1.41
C VAL A 45 -12.29 0.38 1.89
N SER A 46 -12.42 -0.93 1.64
CA SER A 46 -13.65 -1.67 1.96
C SER A 46 -13.78 -1.94 3.46
N TYR A 47 -12.64 -2.16 4.13
CA TYR A 47 -12.58 -2.49 5.55
C TYR A 47 -11.39 -1.79 6.22
N VAL A 48 -11.53 -1.47 7.50
CA VAL A 48 -10.46 -0.93 8.35
C VAL A 48 -10.36 -1.77 9.62
N GLN A 49 -9.23 -2.47 9.82
CA GLN A 49 -8.97 -3.22 11.05
C GLN A 49 -8.49 -2.28 12.15
N LEU A 50 -9.35 -2.02 13.12
CA LEU A 50 -9.12 -1.00 14.17
C LEU A 50 -8.18 -1.48 15.28
N GLY A 51 -8.12 -2.80 15.51
CA GLY A 51 -7.30 -3.36 16.59
C GLY A 51 -7.76 -4.74 17.04
N PHE A 52 -7.38 -5.08 18.27
CA PHE A 52 -7.71 -6.35 18.92
C PHE A 52 -8.58 -6.08 20.16
N PRO A 53 -9.92 -6.11 20.05
CA PRO A 53 -10.85 -5.69 21.12
C PRO A 53 -10.68 -6.34 22.49
N VAL A 54 -10.13 -7.55 22.56
CA VAL A 54 -9.88 -8.23 23.85
C VAL A 54 -8.64 -7.66 24.59
N ALA A 55 -7.77 -6.94 23.88
CA ALA A 55 -6.51 -6.44 24.43
C ALA A 55 -6.72 -5.14 25.23
N ASP A 56 -7.59 -4.27 24.74
CA ASP A 56 -7.93 -2.98 25.34
C ASP A 56 -9.26 -2.41 24.80
N ASP A 57 -9.74 -1.35 25.43
CA ASP A 57 -10.99 -0.67 25.08
C ASP A 57 -10.85 0.30 23.88
N GLY A 58 -9.65 0.45 23.31
CA GLY A 58 -9.36 1.46 22.29
C GLY A 58 -10.14 1.25 20.99
N THR A 59 -10.41 -0.02 20.64
CA THR A 59 -11.25 -0.35 19.47
C THR A 59 -12.70 0.07 19.69
N GLY A 60 -13.28 -0.26 20.85
CA GLY A 60 -14.67 0.12 21.16
C GLY A 60 -14.86 1.63 21.29
N ALA A 61 -13.93 2.30 21.97
CA ALA A 61 -13.95 3.75 22.09
C ALA A 61 -13.80 4.48 20.75
N ALA A 62 -13.12 3.88 19.76
CA ALA A 62 -13.08 4.40 18.40
C ALA A 62 -14.42 4.16 17.68
N CYS A 63 -14.96 2.95 17.73
CA CYS A 63 -16.28 2.61 17.16
C CYS A 63 -17.39 3.55 17.64
N ASP A 64 -17.42 3.91 18.93
CA ASP A 64 -18.40 4.84 19.50
C ASP A 64 -18.39 6.25 18.85
N ARG A 65 -17.29 6.59 18.17
CA ARG A 65 -17.04 7.92 17.58
C ARG A 65 -17.01 7.90 16.05
N LEU A 66 -16.90 6.72 15.43
CA LEU A 66 -16.72 6.59 14.00
C LEU A 66 -18.03 6.80 13.23
N SER A 67 -17.93 7.47 12.11
CA SER A 67 -18.99 7.59 11.10
C SER A 67 -18.37 7.40 9.72
N ILE A 68 -18.09 6.15 9.36
CA ILE A 68 -17.38 5.76 8.15
C ILE A 68 -18.22 4.85 7.26
N ASP A 69 -17.95 4.86 5.95
CA ASP A 69 -18.57 3.98 4.96
C ASP A 69 -17.87 2.61 4.89
N ALA A 70 -16.56 2.59 5.17
CA ALA A 70 -15.79 1.36 5.31
C ALA A 70 -16.25 0.59 6.55
N LYS A 71 -16.19 -0.75 6.50
CA LYS A 71 -16.57 -1.58 7.64
C LYS A 71 -15.44 -1.60 8.67
N ALA A 72 -15.78 -1.24 9.91
CA ALA A 72 -14.88 -1.36 11.05
C ALA A 72 -14.70 -2.85 11.40
N THR A 73 -13.45 -3.32 11.42
CA THR A 73 -13.11 -4.72 11.70
C THR A 73 -12.36 -4.85 13.01
N GLY A 74 -12.81 -5.76 13.88
CA GLY A 74 -12.11 -6.17 15.09
C GLY A 74 -11.61 -7.61 14.97
N ILE A 75 -10.34 -7.86 15.31
CA ILE A 75 -9.78 -9.21 15.23
C ILE A 75 -10.05 -9.99 16.53
N ALA A 76 -10.33 -11.30 16.43
CA ALA A 76 -10.55 -12.17 17.58
C ALA A 76 -9.84 -13.52 17.40
N ARG A 77 -9.26 -14.06 18.48
CA ARG A 77 -8.86 -15.48 18.47
C ARG A 77 -10.12 -16.34 18.44
N VAL A 78 -9.97 -17.61 18.08
CA VAL A 78 -11.02 -18.65 18.18
C VAL A 78 -11.31 -19.05 19.64
N LEU A 79 -11.71 -18.08 20.45
CA LEU A 79 -12.09 -18.18 21.85
C LEU A 79 -13.37 -17.38 22.08
N GLU A 80 -14.37 -17.95 22.76
CA GLU A 80 -15.66 -17.27 23.03
C GLU A 80 -15.47 -15.87 23.62
N ARG A 81 -14.60 -15.73 24.65
CA ARG A 81 -14.34 -14.43 25.29
C ARG A 81 -13.83 -13.35 24.33
N ASP A 82 -13.07 -13.75 23.31
CA ASP A 82 -12.46 -12.83 22.35
C ASP A 82 -13.51 -12.40 21.31
N VAL A 83 -14.40 -13.32 20.92
CA VAL A 83 -15.59 -13.05 20.10
C VAL A 83 -16.52 -12.09 20.84
N ASP A 84 -16.82 -12.35 22.11
CA ASP A 84 -17.68 -11.51 22.93
C ASP A 84 -17.12 -10.09 23.07
N ALA A 85 -15.80 -9.98 23.27
CA ALA A 85 -15.13 -8.68 23.33
C ALA A 85 -15.22 -7.92 22.00
N ALA A 86 -15.03 -8.62 20.87
CA ALA A 86 -15.18 -8.02 19.55
C ALA A 86 -16.63 -7.56 19.30
N ALA A 87 -17.62 -8.40 19.57
CA ALA A 87 -19.02 -8.04 19.42
C ALA A 87 -19.42 -6.85 20.29
N ALA A 88 -18.96 -6.82 21.55
CA ALA A 88 -19.23 -5.72 22.48
C ALA A 88 -18.57 -4.40 22.08
N SER A 89 -17.52 -4.44 21.25
CA SER A 89 -16.82 -3.23 20.78
C SER A 89 -17.56 -2.47 19.68
N GLY A 90 -18.64 -3.02 19.11
CA GLY A 90 -19.43 -2.33 18.09
C GLY A 90 -18.82 -2.33 16.69
N VAL A 91 -17.91 -3.27 16.40
CA VAL A 91 -17.37 -3.47 15.05
C VAL A 91 -18.41 -4.08 14.11
N ASP A 92 -18.33 -3.73 12.83
CA ASP A 92 -19.17 -4.30 11.78
C ASP A 92 -18.76 -5.74 11.43
N VAL A 93 -17.45 -6.01 11.51
CA VAL A 93 -16.85 -7.28 11.12
C VAL A 93 -16.01 -7.85 12.27
N ILE A 94 -16.23 -9.13 12.58
CA ILE A 94 -15.35 -9.92 13.45
C ILE A 94 -14.45 -10.77 12.55
N GLU A 95 -13.15 -10.51 12.57
CA GLU A 95 -12.17 -11.33 11.89
C GLU A 95 -11.55 -12.34 12.85
N LEU A 96 -11.94 -13.60 12.69
CA LEU A 96 -11.40 -14.71 13.48
C LEU A 96 -10.05 -15.15 12.92
N PHE A 97 -9.12 -15.56 13.78
CA PHE A 97 -7.86 -16.15 13.32
C PHE A 97 -7.41 -17.33 14.18
N ALA A 98 -6.71 -18.26 13.52
CA ALA A 98 -6.07 -19.39 14.19
C ALA A 98 -4.80 -19.85 13.45
N PRO A 99 -3.75 -20.30 14.17
CA PRO A 99 -2.54 -20.87 13.56
C PRO A 99 -2.85 -22.23 12.93
N THR A 100 -2.82 -22.31 11.60
CA THR A 100 -3.20 -23.53 10.87
C THR A 100 -2.02 -24.40 10.46
N SER A 101 -0.80 -23.85 10.43
CA SER A 101 0.39 -24.63 10.07
C SER A 101 0.70 -25.67 11.14
N ASP A 102 1.23 -26.83 10.76
CA ASP A 102 1.53 -27.89 11.73
C ASP A 102 2.47 -27.38 12.83
N ARG A 103 3.50 -26.63 12.44
CA ARG A 103 4.47 -26.03 13.38
C ARG A 103 3.81 -25.08 14.37
N GLN A 104 3.01 -24.12 13.91
CA GLN A 104 2.41 -23.15 14.83
C GLN A 104 1.29 -23.77 15.66
N ARG A 105 0.44 -24.61 15.06
CA ARG A 105 -0.61 -25.34 15.77
C ARG A 105 -0.04 -26.16 16.93
N GLU A 106 1.03 -26.92 16.70
CA GLU A 106 1.65 -27.76 17.72
C GLU A 106 2.36 -26.95 18.78
N GLN A 107 3.09 -25.89 18.41
CA GLN A 107 3.85 -25.10 19.37
C GLN A 107 3.00 -24.11 20.18
N LEU A 108 1.94 -23.56 19.59
CA LEU A 108 1.13 -22.51 20.23
C LEU A 108 -0.11 -23.06 20.93
N LEU A 109 -0.71 -24.13 20.40
CA LEU A 109 -1.99 -24.65 20.87
C LEU A 109 -1.91 -26.09 21.41
N ASP A 110 -0.91 -26.88 20.97
CA ASP A 110 -0.75 -28.30 21.31
C ASP A 110 -2.01 -29.15 21.01
N VAL A 111 -2.62 -28.92 19.83
CA VAL A 111 -3.84 -29.63 19.38
C VAL A 111 -3.67 -30.25 18.01
N GLY A 112 -4.39 -31.32 17.69
CA GLY A 112 -4.42 -31.90 16.34
C GLY A 112 -5.27 -31.10 15.33
N ARG A 113 -5.12 -31.38 14.02
CA ARG A 113 -5.88 -30.71 12.94
C ARG A 113 -7.40 -30.80 13.10
N ARG A 114 -7.92 -31.98 13.49
CA ARG A 114 -9.36 -32.17 13.72
C ARG A 114 -9.86 -31.29 14.86
N GLU A 115 -9.16 -31.30 15.98
CA GLU A 115 -9.53 -30.50 17.14
C GLU A 115 -9.45 -29.00 16.84
N LEU A 116 -8.45 -28.54 16.09
CA LEU A 116 -8.37 -27.15 15.65
C LEU A 116 -9.58 -26.77 14.79
N ARG A 117 -9.94 -27.62 13.81
CA ARG A 117 -11.11 -27.41 12.94
C ARG A 117 -12.41 -27.35 13.74
N ASP A 118 -12.59 -28.24 14.72
CA ASP A 118 -13.75 -28.25 15.61
C ASP A 118 -13.82 -26.93 16.39
N ARG A 119 -12.70 -26.48 17.00
CA ARG A 119 -12.62 -25.19 17.71
C ARG A 119 -12.94 -23.97 16.82
N ILE A 120 -12.47 -23.97 15.57
CA ILE A 120 -12.78 -22.91 14.61
C ILE A 120 -14.27 -22.90 14.29
N GLY A 121 -14.86 -24.08 14.03
CA GLY A 121 -16.30 -24.21 13.76
C GLY A 121 -17.16 -23.73 14.92
N ASP A 122 -16.81 -24.09 16.16
CA ASP A 122 -17.50 -23.65 17.37
C ASP A 122 -17.43 -22.12 17.52
N ALA A 123 -16.23 -21.52 17.35
CA ALA A 123 -16.04 -20.08 17.45
C ALA A 123 -16.78 -19.29 16.35
N VAL A 124 -16.80 -19.80 15.12
CA VAL A 124 -17.56 -19.19 14.01
C VAL A 124 -19.06 -19.29 14.27
N SER A 125 -19.53 -20.42 14.80
CA SER A 125 -20.94 -20.62 15.15
C SER A 125 -21.37 -19.63 16.25
N HIS A 126 -20.55 -19.46 17.27
CA HIS A 126 -20.77 -18.47 18.33
C HIS A 126 -20.76 -17.03 17.78
N ALA A 127 -19.78 -16.69 16.95
CA ALA A 127 -19.68 -15.36 16.34
C ALA A 127 -20.88 -15.03 15.43
N ALA A 128 -21.48 -16.02 14.78
CA ALA A 128 -22.65 -15.82 13.92
C ALA A 128 -23.89 -15.34 14.70
N GLU A 129 -23.97 -15.61 16.00
CA GLU A 129 -25.07 -15.15 16.87
C GLU A 129 -25.01 -13.64 17.17
N THR A 130 -23.87 -13.00 16.92
CA THR A 130 -23.63 -11.57 17.21
C THR A 130 -24.29 -10.64 16.18
N GLY A 131 -24.58 -11.14 14.98
CA GLY A 131 -25.07 -10.35 13.84
C GLY A 131 -23.99 -9.56 13.09
N CYS A 132 -22.73 -9.59 13.54
CA CYS A 132 -21.60 -9.05 12.80
C CYS A 132 -21.33 -9.87 11.53
N GLU A 133 -20.76 -9.22 10.52
CA GLU A 133 -20.15 -9.96 9.41
C GLU A 133 -18.90 -10.71 9.89
N LEU A 134 -18.65 -11.90 9.34
CA LEU A 134 -17.55 -12.76 9.79
C LEU A 134 -16.51 -12.95 8.69
N HIS A 135 -15.25 -12.77 9.06
CA HIS A 135 -14.09 -13.16 8.26
C HIS A 135 -13.29 -14.21 9.06
N PHE A 136 -12.52 -15.06 8.37
CA PHE A 136 -11.59 -15.99 9.01
C PHE A 136 -10.22 -15.94 8.36
N THR A 137 -9.14 -15.86 9.14
CA THR A 137 -7.77 -15.84 8.66
C THR A 137 -6.97 -17.03 9.18
N ALA A 138 -6.49 -17.84 8.23
CA ALA A 138 -5.55 -18.93 8.50
C ALA A 138 -4.14 -18.35 8.72
N MET A 139 -3.76 -18.17 9.98
CA MET A 139 -2.43 -17.71 10.37
C MET A 139 -1.40 -18.78 9.98
N ASP A 140 -0.31 -18.32 9.36
CA ASP A 140 0.71 -19.18 8.74
C ASP A 140 0.14 -20.14 7.69
N GLY A 141 -0.96 -19.70 7.05
CA GLY A 141 -1.74 -20.47 6.09
C GLY A 141 -0.90 -20.95 4.92
N PHE A 142 0.00 -20.13 4.39
CA PHE A 142 0.84 -20.56 3.28
C PHE A 142 1.79 -21.71 3.63
N ARG A 143 2.09 -21.99 4.91
CA ARG A 143 2.87 -23.17 5.34
C ARG A 143 2.01 -24.28 5.93
N SER A 144 0.69 -24.19 5.73
CA SER A 144 -0.27 -25.23 6.11
C SER A 144 -0.46 -26.23 4.97
N ASP A 145 -1.05 -27.38 5.29
CA ASP A 145 -1.46 -28.36 4.29
C ASP A 145 -2.65 -27.82 3.45
N PRO A 146 -2.52 -27.71 2.11
CA PRO A 146 -3.58 -27.21 1.24
C PRO A 146 -4.88 -28.01 1.32
N ASP A 147 -4.82 -29.33 1.56
CA ASP A 147 -6.01 -30.18 1.69
C ASP A 147 -6.76 -29.88 2.99
N PHE A 148 -6.01 -29.64 4.07
CA PHE A 148 -6.58 -29.22 5.35
C PHE A 148 -7.27 -27.86 5.21
N LEU A 149 -6.61 -26.87 4.60
CA LEU A 149 -7.21 -25.55 4.37
C LEU A 149 -8.43 -25.64 3.45
N SER A 150 -8.35 -26.42 2.37
CA SER A 150 -9.48 -26.62 1.46
C SER A 150 -10.70 -27.20 2.16
N THR A 151 -10.49 -28.17 3.06
CA THR A 151 -11.56 -28.74 3.88
C THR A 151 -12.13 -27.70 4.83
N LEU A 152 -11.27 -27.01 5.59
CA LEU A 152 -11.67 -25.95 6.52
C LEU A 152 -12.47 -24.85 5.82
N TYR A 153 -12.02 -24.37 4.67
CA TYR A 153 -12.70 -23.33 3.91
C TYR A 153 -14.05 -23.78 3.35
N ALA A 154 -14.19 -25.05 3.00
CA ALA A 154 -15.48 -25.61 2.60
C ALA A 154 -16.49 -25.60 3.77
N ASP A 155 -16.04 -25.87 4.99
CA ASP A 155 -16.92 -25.85 6.17
C ASP A 155 -17.39 -24.45 6.54
N LEU A 156 -16.56 -23.45 6.26
CA LEU A 156 -16.83 -22.05 6.60
C LEU A 156 -17.55 -21.28 5.48
N ALA A 157 -17.68 -21.85 4.28
CA ALA A 157 -18.06 -21.14 3.05
C ALA A 157 -19.40 -20.37 3.11
N ASP A 158 -20.34 -20.86 3.93
CA ASP A 158 -21.67 -20.25 4.14
C ASP A 158 -21.75 -19.38 5.40
N ALA A 159 -20.74 -19.46 6.29
CA ALA A 159 -20.73 -18.77 7.58
C ALA A 159 -19.89 -17.49 7.57
N VAL A 160 -18.89 -17.39 6.67
CA VAL A 160 -17.99 -16.23 6.59
C VAL A 160 -17.99 -15.62 5.18
N SER A 161 -17.84 -14.30 5.10
CA SER A 161 -17.72 -13.58 3.83
C SER A 161 -16.40 -13.89 3.12
N TYR A 162 -15.32 -13.92 3.90
CA TYR A 162 -13.97 -14.17 3.43
C TYR A 162 -13.23 -15.18 4.30
N VAL A 163 -12.51 -16.08 3.65
CA VAL A 163 -11.45 -16.87 4.28
C VAL A 163 -10.10 -16.43 3.73
N SER A 164 -9.16 -16.06 4.60
CA SER A 164 -7.87 -15.50 4.21
C SER A 164 -6.72 -16.45 4.51
N ILE A 165 -5.65 -16.33 3.73
CA ILE A 165 -4.38 -17.06 3.91
C ILE A 165 -3.31 -16.03 4.27
N ALA A 166 -2.70 -16.17 5.45
CA ALA A 166 -1.62 -15.29 5.88
C ALA A 166 -0.23 -15.90 5.63
N ASP A 167 0.68 -15.13 5.03
CA ASP A 167 2.12 -15.40 5.03
C ASP A 167 2.75 -14.72 6.25
N THR A 168 2.44 -15.28 7.42
CA THR A 168 2.77 -14.70 8.73
C THR A 168 4.25 -14.43 8.94
N VAL A 169 5.13 -15.14 8.23
CA VAL A 169 6.59 -14.99 8.34
C VAL A 169 7.24 -14.33 7.13
N GLY A 170 6.44 -13.87 6.15
CA GLY A 170 6.93 -13.21 4.95
C GLY A 170 7.89 -14.06 4.11
N ALA A 171 7.69 -15.38 4.08
CA ALA A 171 8.63 -16.33 3.46
C ALA A 171 8.26 -16.70 2.02
N ARG A 172 7.11 -16.23 1.51
CA ARG A 172 6.64 -16.60 0.17
C ARG A 172 7.19 -15.67 -0.90
N THR A 173 7.30 -16.23 -2.09
CA THR A 173 7.60 -15.51 -3.33
C THR A 173 6.40 -15.60 -4.27
N PRO A 174 6.33 -14.77 -5.33
CA PRO A 174 5.17 -14.76 -6.22
C PRO A 174 4.88 -16.13 -6.87
N ALA A 175 5.93 -16.89 -7.19
CA ALA A 175 5.81 -18.26 -7.68
C ALA A 175 5.25 -19.19 -6.60
N GLY A 176 5.79 -19.13 -5.38
CA GLY A 176 5.30 -19.94 -4.26
C GLY A 176 3.86 -19.62 -3.85
N VAL A 177 3.41 -18.37 -3.98
CA VAL A 177 2.00 -18.00 -3.83
C VAL A 177 1.14 -18.65 -4.91
N SER A 178 1.60 -18.59 -6.16
CA SER A 178 0.89 -19.16 -7.31
C SER A 178 0.74 -20.68 -7.20
N ASP A 179 1.82 -21.37 -6.84
CA ASP A 179 1.82 -22.82 -6.66
C ASP A 179 0.88 -23.22 -5.52
N PHE A 180 0.96 -22.54 -4.38
CA PHE A 180 0.09 -22.84 -3.23
C PHE A 180 -1.40 -22.63 -3.56
N LEU A 181 -1.73 -21.54 -4.26
CA LEU A 181 -3.11 -21.30 -4.69
C LEU A 181 -3.58 -22.35 -5.69
N ALA A 182 -2.72 -22.83 -6.59
CA ALA A 182 -3.05 -23.91 -7.52
C ALA A 182 -3.28 -25.26 -6.82
N ASP A 183 -2.60 -25.52 -5.70
CA ASP A 183 -2.74 -26.74 -4.90
C ASP A 183 -4.04 -26.78 -4.06
N LEU A 184 -4.64 -25.62 -3.76
CA LEU A 184 -5.95 -25.58 -3.12
C LEU A 184 -7.03 -26.21 -4.03
N SER A 185 -7.98 -26.92 -3.41
CA SER A 185 -9.07 -27.59 -4.14
C SER A 185 -9.81 -26.65 -5.08
N ALA A 186 -10.20 -27.18 -6.25
CA ALA A 186 -11.00 -26.45 -7.24
C ALA A 186 -12.37 -26.01 -6.71
N GLY A 187 -12.86 -26.61 -5.61
CA GLY A 187 -14.09 -26.20 -4.93
C GLY A 187 -13.98 -24.91 -4.10
N VAL A 188 -12.75 -24.44 -3.81
CA VAL A 188 -12.55 -23.20 -3.05
C VAL A 188 -12.86 -22.00 -3.93
N ASN A 189 -13.86 -21.20 -3.53
CA ASN A 189 -14.23 -19.99 -4.25
C ASN A 189 -13.16 -18.90 -4.07
N ARG A 190 -12.34 -18.69 -5.11
CA ARG A 190 -11.23 -17.72 -5.09
C ARG A 190 -11.69 -16.29 -4.87
N SER A 191 -12.88 -15.90 -5.34
CA SER A 191 -13.37 -14.53 -5.14
C SER A 191 -13.73 -14.23 -3.67
N ARG A 192 -13.86 -15.26 -2.83
CA ARG A 192 -14.03 -15.15 -1.37
C ARG A 192 -12.75 -15.48 -0.59
N LEU A 193 -11.62 -15.61 -1.29
CA LEU A 193 -10.32 -15.69 -0.63
C LEU A 193 -9.79 -14.28 -0.35
N GLY A 194 -9.23 -14.13 0.85
CA GLY A 194 -8.36 -13.04 1.24
C GLY A 194 -6.89 -13.47 1.29
N VAL A 195 -5.97 -12.51 1.21
CA VAL A 195 -4.54 -12.75 1.44
C VAL A 195 -3.94 -11.67 2.31
N HIS A 196 -3.04 -12.09 3.19
CA HIS A 196 -2.29 -11.23 4.09
C HIS A 196 -0.81 -11.56 3.95
N PHE A 197 0.01 -10.58 3.58
CA PHE A 197 1.44 -10.78 3.38
C PHE A 197 2.25 -9.89 4.32
N HIS A 198 3.24 -10.49 4.98
CA HIS A 198 4.35 -9.74 5.55
C HIS A 198 5.46 -9.54 4.52
N ASP A 199 6.27 -8.50 4.73
CA ASP A 199 7.27 -8.05 3.77
C ASP A 199 8.72 -8.39 4.15
N ASP A 200 8.94 -9.45 4.93
CA ASP A 200 10.27 -9.88 5.39
C ASP A 200 11.30 -10.10 4.25
N LEU A 201 10.83 -10.40 3.04
CA LEU A 201 11.65 -10.58 1.82
C LEU A 201 11.52 -9.44 0.80
N GLY A 202 10.78 -8.37 1.10
CA GLY A 202 10.56 -7.24 0.18
C GLY A 202 9.73 -7.58 -1.06
N VAL A 203 8.81 -8.54 -0.94
CA VAL A 203 8.00 -9.06 -2.06
C VAL A 203 6.50 -9.14 -1.74
N ALA A 204 6.01 -8.53 -0.66
CA ALA A 204 4.60 -8.56 -0.26
C ALA A 204 3.68 -8.00 -1.35
N THR A 205 4.01 -6.85 -1.94
CA THR A 205 3.28 -6.27 -3.08
C THR A 205 3.23 -7.23 -4.27
N ALA A 206 4.36 -7.86 -4.60
CA ALA A 206 4.42 -8.81 -5.72
C ALA A 206 3.61 -10.09 -5.43
N ASN A 207 3.62 -10.56 -4.18
CA ASN A 207 2.81 -11.68 -3.72
C ASN A 207 1.31 -11.37 -3.80
N ALA A 208 0.90 -10.17 -3.37
CA ALA A 208 -0.49 -9.70 -3.47
C ALA A 208 -0.97 -9.64 -4.92
N LEU A 209 -0.16 -9.12 -5.85
CA LEU A 209 -0.50 -9.10 -7.27
C LEU A 209 -0.55 -10.50 -7.88
N ALA A 210 0.32 -11.42 -7.44
CA ALA A 210 0.26 -12.82 -7.86
C ALA A 210 -1.05 -13.47 -7.39
N ALA A 211 -1.44 -13.28 -6.13
CA ALA A 211 -2.70 -13.77 -5.58
C ALA A 211 -3.92 -13.21 -6.35
N ALA A 212 -3.93 -11.91 -6.66
CA ALA A 212 -4.98 -11.28 -7.46
C ALA A 212 -5.16 -11.93 -8.84
N ARG A 213 -4.06 -12.33 -9.51
CA ARG A 213 -4.10 -13.04 -10.80
C ARG A 213 -4.78 -14.42 -10.69
N HIS A 214 -4.70 -15.06 -9.53
CA HIS A 214 -5.42 -16.32 -9.23
C HIS A 214 -6.88 -16.10 -8.81
N GLY A 215 -7.38 -14.86 -8.87
CA GLY A 215 -8.77 -14.52 -8.60
C GLY A 215 -9.13 -14.36 -7.14
N VAL A 216 -8.12 -14.17 -6.27
CA VAL A 216 -8.31 -13.74 -4.87
C VAL A 216 -9.06 -12.41 -4.85
N GLY A 217 -10.07 -12.31 -3.99
CA GLY A 217 -11.02 -11.18 -3.97
C GLY A 217 -10.71 -10.08 -2.95
N LYS A 218 -9.90 -10.38 -1.92
CA LYS A 218 -9.52 -9.42 -0.87
C LYS A 218 -8.02 -9.45 -0.62
N VAL A 219 -7.41 -8.29 -0.36
CA VAL A 219 -6.02 -8.20 0.12
C VAL A 219 -5.98 -7.32 1.37
N ASP A 220 -5.15 -7.74 2.31
CA ASP A 220 -4.81 -6.94 3.47
C ASP A 220 -3.61 -6.05 3.13
N VAL A 221 -3.75 -4.76 3.38
CA VAL A 221 -2.77 -3.72 3.07
C VAL A 221 -2.53 -2.82 4.28
N SER A 222 -1.39 -2.15 4.32
CA SER A 222 -1.07 -1.20 5.39
C SER A 222 -0.41 0.04 4.80
N VAL A 223 -0.81 1.23 5.25
CA VAL A 223 -0.19 2.48 4.80
C VAL A 223 1.30 2.45 5.10
N ALA A 224 2.12 2.79 4.09
CA ALA A 224 3.57 2.72 4.16
C ALA A 224 4.15 1.32 4.46
N GLY A 225 3.31 0.27 4.43
CA GLY A 225 3.68 -1.08 4.82
C GLY A 225 3.87 -1.28 6.31
N VAL A 226 3.36 -0.36 7.16
CA VAL A 226 3.54 -0.43 8.61
C VAL A 226 3.02 -1.76 9.18
N GLY A 227 3.83 -2.43 10.00
CA GLY A 227 3.42 -3.69 10.64
C GLY A 227 4.54 -4.37 11.41
N GLU A 228 4.31 -5.60 11.85
CA GLU A 228 5.33 -6.39 12.55
C GLU A 228 6.58 -6.62 11.69
N ARG A 229 7.78 -6.55 12.32
CA ARG A 229 9.08 -6.78 11.67
C ARG A 229 9.34 -5.84 10.48
N ALA A 230 9.39 -6.40 9.26
CA ALA A 230 9.56 -5.65 8.02
C ALA A 230 8.24 -5.04 7.51
N GLY A 231 7.11 -5.37 8.15
CA GLY A 231 5.81 -4.81 7.84
C GLY A 231 4.96 -5.70 6.96
N ASN A 232 4.01 -5.07 6.27
CA ASN A 232 2.97 -5.69 5.45
C ASN A 232 2.96 -5.09 4.04
N THR A 233 2.11 -5.62 3.15
CA THR A 233 1.87 -5.06 1.81
C THR A 233 1.55 -3.56 1.91
N PRO A 234 2.39 -2.66 1.35
CA PRO A 234 2.11 -1.23 1.37
C PRO A 234 0.88 -0.89 0.52
N LEU A 235 -0.10 -0.20 1.10
CA LEU A 235 -1.36 0.17 0.45
C LEU A 235 -1.10 0.94 -0.84
N GLU A 236 -0.29 1.99 -0.76
CA GLU A 236 -0.01 2.86 -1.89
C GLU A 236 0.72 2.13 -3.03
N GLU A 237 1.68 1.27 -2.69
CA GLU A 237 2.42 0.49 -3.69
C GLU A 237 1.52 -0.53 -4.38
N PHE A 238 0.68 -1.23 -3.61
CA PHE A 238 -0.25 -2.20 -4.17
C PHE A 238 -1.25 -1.53 -5.12
N VAL A 239 -1.88 -0.42 -4.71
CA VAL A 239 -2.85 0.31 -5.53
C VAL A 239 -2.20 0.81 -6.83
N VAL A 240 -1.05 1.49 -6.74
CA VAL A 240 -0.38 2.00 -7.94
C VAL A 240 0.07 0.86 -8.85
N ALA A 241 0.64 -0.21 -8.31
CA ALA A 241 1.10 -1.35 -9.10
C ALA A 241 -0.07 -2.13 -9.74
N ALA A 242 -1.20 -2.27 -9.06
CA ALA A 242 -2.42 -2.85 -9.64
C ALA A 242 -2.88 -2.05 -10.86
N VAL A 243 -2.94 -0.73 -10.72
CA VAL A 243 -3.50 0.18 -11.73
C VAL A 243 -2.56 0.42 -12.91
N THR A 244 -1.25 0.47 -12.67
CA THR A 244 -0.24 0.79 -13.69
C THR A 244 0.42 -0.46 -14.29
N GLY A 245 0.51 -1.56 -13.54
CA GLY A 245 1.22 -2.78 -13.90
C GLY A 245 0.48 -3.73 -14.85
N GLN A 246 -0.48 -3.23 -15.64
CA GLN A 246 -1.26 -4.02 -16.63
C GLN A 246 -1.96 -5.26 -16.02
N THR A 247 -2.44 -5.16 -14.78
CA THR A 247 -2.92 -6.33 -14.02
C THR A 247 -4.39 -6.69 -14.30
N ASN A 248 -5.12 -5.86 -15.05
CA ASN A 248 -6.60 -5.93 -15.22
C ASN A 248 -7.36 -5.98 -13.88
N LEU A 249 -6.73 -5.48 -12.81
CA LEU A 249 -7.31 -5.39 -11.48
C LEU A 249 -7.90 -4.00 -11.27
N ALA A 250 -9.16 -3.95 -10.83
CA ALA A 250 -9.77 -2.74 -10.31
C ALA A 250 -9.65 -2.74 -8.78
N VAL A 251 -9.31 -1.58 -8.24
CA VAL A 251 -9.34 -1.28 -6.81
C VAL A 251 -10.17 0.00 -6.66
N ASP A 252 -11.13 -0.01 -5.74
CA ASP A 252 -12.11 1.06 -5.61
C ASP A 252 -11.64 2.12 -4.61
N VAL A 253 -10.57 2.83 -4.97
CA VAL A 253 -10.01 3.92 -4.15
C VAL A 253 -9.86 5.20 -4.95
N SER A 254 -9.90 6.33 -4.26
CA SER A 254 -9.64 7.65 -4.84
C SER A 254 -8.14 7.81 -5.14
N PHE A 255 -7.74 7.65 -6.39
CA PHE A 255 -6.33 7.75 -6.80
C PHE A 255 -5.75 9.12 -6.45
N GLU A 256 -6.45 10.21 -6.76
CA GLU A 256 -5.99 11.59 -6.50
C GLU A 256 -5.72 11.86 -5.01
N ARG A 257 -6.37 11.11 -4.11
CA ARG A 257 -6.21 11.23 -2.66
C ARG A 257 -5.23 10.21 -2.07
N LEU A 258 -4.73 9.26 -2.86
CA LEU A 258 -3.92 8.14 -2.37
C LEU A 258 -2.68 8.59 -1.59
N LEU A 259 -1.78 9.33 -2.25
CA LEU A 259 -0.54 9.77 -1.61
C LEU A 259 -0.75 10.83 -0.53
N PRO A 260 -1.65 11.82 -0.70
CA PRO A 260 -2.00 12.75 0.39
C PRO A 260 -2.55 12.04 1.64
N SER A 261 -3.49 11.10 1.48
CA SER A 261 -4.04 10.32 2.58
C SER A 261 -2.98 9.47 3.28
N ALA A 262 -2.14 8.77 2.50
CA ALA A 262 -1.07 7.95 3.06
C ALA A 262 -0.07 8.78 3.88
N ARG A 263 0.36 9.95 3.38
CA ARG A 263 1.25 10.87 4.11
C ARG A 263 0.59 11.41 5.39
N SER A 264 -0.68 11.81 5.31
CA SER A 264 -1.43 12.29 6.47
C SER A 264 -1.57 11.22 7.55
N ILE A 265 -1.76 9.95 7.17
CA ILE A 265 -1.83 8.84 8.12
C ILE A 265 -0.47 8.58 8.77
N VAL A 266 0.61 8.56 7.98
CA VAL A 266 1.98 8.43 8.52
C VAL A 266 2.27 9.53 9.54
N GLU A 267 1.93 10.78 9.22
CA GLU A 267 2.09 11.92 10.13
C GLU A 267 1.22 11.80 11.39
N ALA A 268 -0.07 11.48 11.22
CA ALA A 268 -1.01 11.34 12.33
C ALA A 268 -0.59 10.27 13.34
N LEU A 269 0.04 9.19 12.87
CA LEU A 269 0.52 8.08 13.71
C LEU A 269 1.93 8.32 14.28
N GLY A 270 2.58 9.44 13.95
CA GLY A 270 3.98 9.70 14.33
C GLY A 270 4.94 8.64 13.77
N GLU A 271 4.62 8.14 12.56
CA GLU A 271 5.45 7.22 11.80
C GLU A 271 6.38 7.98 10.86
N THR A 272 7.41 7.31 10.36
CA THR A 272 8.39 7.90 9.43
C THR A 272 8.68 6.93 8.32
N VAL A 273 8.87 7.44 7.10
CA VAL A 273 9.29 6.65 5.94
C VAL A 273 10.72 7.04 5.51
N PRO A 274 11.54 6.09 5.02
CA PRO A 274 12.81 6.42 4.39
C PRO A 274 12.63 7.36 3.19
N ALA A 275 13.61 8.24 2.94
CA ALA A 275 13.58 9.18 1.80
C ALA A 275 13.40 8.48 0.43
N GLY A 276 13.92 7.26 0.29
CA GLY A 276 13.78 6.43 -0.92
C GLY A 276 12.60 5.44 -0.89
N LYS A 277 11.68 5.52 0.08
CA LYS A 277 10.49 4.65 0.12
C LYS A 277 9.67 4.87 -1.16
N PRO A 278 9.31 3.82 -1.92
CA PRO A 278 8.48 3.99 -3.11
C PRO A 278 7.21 4.79 -2.79
N LEU A 279 6.90 5.76 -3.66
CA LEU A 279 5.72 6.63 -3.64
C LEU A 279 5.62 7.64 -2.47
N LEU A 280 6.05 7.28 -1.26
CA LEU A 280 5.93 8.15 -0.09
C LEU A 280 7.21 8.90 0.27
N GLY A 281 8.37 8.37 -0.09
CA GLY A 281 9.66 8.99 0.19
C GLY A 281 9.82 10.31 -0.55
N GLU A 282 10.47 11.28 0.10
CA GLU A 282 10.71 12.62 -0.47
C GLU A 282 11.46 12.55 -1.81
N SER A 283 12.38 11.61 -1.96
CA SER A 283 13.19 11.41 -3.16
C SER A 283 12.56 10.48 -4.20
N ALA A 284 11.35 9.95 -3.95
CA ALA A 284 10.71 8.99 -4.86
C ALA A 284 10.33 9.58 -6.23
N PHE A 285 10.18 10.90 -6.32
CA PHE A 285 9.81 11.63 -7.53
C PHE A 285 10.80 12.75 -7.91
N GLU A 286 12.02 12.68 -7.36
CA GLU A 286 13.09 13.64 -7.63
C GLU A 286 13.97 13.18 -8.80
N HIS A 287 14.24 14.11 -9.72
CA HIS A 287 15.15 13.88 -10.86
C HIS A 287 16.14 15.03 -10.97
N GLU A 288 17.43 14.72 -10.89
CA GLU A 288 18.51 15.72 -10.87
C GLU A 288 19.50 15.56 -12.04
N SER A 289 19.73 14.32 -12.49
CA SER A 289 20.66 14.01 -13.57
C SER A 289 20.37 14.83 -14.83
N GLY A 290 21.38 15.52 -15.38
CA GLY A 290 21.22 16.37 -16.56
C GLY A 290 20.61 15.69 -17.79
N LEU A 291 20.83 14.38 -17.97
CA LEU A 291 20.16 13.62 -19.04
C LEU A 291 18.68 13.40 -18.75
N HIS A 292 18.34 13.09 -17.48
CA HIS A 292 16.96 12.86 -17.07
C HIS A 292 16.17 14.16 -17.13
N THR A 293 16.65 15.23 -16.52
CA THR A 293 15.95 16.52 -16.47
C THR A 293 15.75 17.11 -17.86
N ALA A 294 16.72 17.02 -18.77
CA ALA A 294 16.57 17.46 -20.16
C ALA A 294 15.45 16.71 -20.90
N ALA A 295 15.44 15.37 -20.83
CA ALA A 295 14.42 14.56 -21.50
C ALA A 295 13.03 14.75 -20.87
N MET A 296 12.97 14.87 -19.55
CA MET A 296 11.71 15.01 -18.80
C MET A 296 11.10 16.40 -18.89
N LEU A 297 11.89 17.43 -19.20
CA LEU A 297 11.33 18.72 -19.57
C LEU A 297 10.39 18.51 -20.77
N ASP A 298 10.85 17.82 -21.81
CA ASP A 298 10.09 17.59 -23.05
C ASP A 298 8.97 16.56 -22.89
N ASP A 299 9.27 15.36 -22.38
CA ASP A 299 8.29 14.30 -22.11
C ASP A 299 8.65 13.54 -20.81
N PRO A 300 7.94 13.81 -19.69
CA PRO A 300 8.14 13.14 -18.42
C PRO A 300 8.02 11.60 -18.48
N SER A 301 7.23 11.05 -19.40
CA SER A 301 7.02 9.60 -19.52
C SER A 301 8.28 8.83 -19.96
N THR A 302 9.32 9.54 -20.39
CA THR A 302 10.63 8.96 -20.74
C THR A 302 11.27 8.22 -19.56
N PHE A 303 11.13 8.76 -18.34
CA PHE A 303 11.78 8.22 -17.14
C PHE A 303 10.81 7.92 -15.99
N GLU A 304 9.52 8.27 -16.14
CA GLU A 304 8.49 7.95 -15.15
C GLU A 304 7.62 6.78 -15.60
N PRO A 305 7.45 5.72 -14.77
CA PRO A 305 6.57 4.61 -15.09
C PRO A 305 5.08 5.00 -15.12
N PHE A 306 4.72 6.13 -14.49
CA PHE A 306 3.39 6.73 -14.47
C PHE A 306 3.51 8.20 -14.02
N ASP A 307 2.50 9.02 -14.34
CA ASP A 307 2.43 10.38 -13.84
C ASP A 307 2.06 10.40 -12.34
N PRO A 308 2.91 10.93 -11.43
CA PRO A 308 2.62 10.97 -10.00
C PRO A 308 1.37 11.80 -9.67
N ALA A 309 1.01 12.81 -10.49
CA ALA A 309 -0.17 13.63 -10.27
C ALA A 309 -1.47 12.82 -10.27
N ARG A 310 -1.51 11.71 -11.03
CA ARG A 310 -2.63 10.76 -11.04
C ARG A 310 -2.96 10.21 -9.64
N PHE A 311 -1.97 10.14 -8.76
CA PHE A 311 -2.09 9.57 -7.43
C PHE A 311 -1.98 10.63 -6.30
N GLY A 312 -2.08 11.91 -6.65
CA GLY A 312 -1.90 13.03 -5.71
C GLY A 312 -0.44 13.29 -5.32
N GLY A 313 0.50 12.79 -6.12
CA GLY A 313 1.93 13.08 -6.01
C GLY A 313 2.35 14.27 -6.87
N GLU A 314 3.60 14.71 -6.68
CA GLU A 314 4.19 15.78 -7.47
C GLU A 314 5.59 15.36 -7.92
N ARG A 315 5.90 15.59 -9.20
CA ARG A 315 7.23 15.43 -9.75
C ARG A 315 8.12 16.61 -9.37
N ARG A 316 9.36 16.34 -8.98
CA ARG A 316 10.36 17.36 -8.66
C ARG A 316 11.55 17.22 -9.61
N LEU A 317 11.66 18.14 -10.57
CA LEU A 317 12.87 18.30 -11.38
C LEU A 317 13.79 19.30 -10.68
N LEU A 318 14.99 18.85 -10.33
CA LEU A 318 15.99 19.62 -9.60
C LEU A 318 17.12 20.04 -10.55
N PHE A 319 17.51 21.31 -10.46
CA PHE A 319 18.55 21.92 -11.29
C PHE A 319 19.59 22.60 -10.40
N GLY A 320 20.84 22.25 -10.58
CA GLY A 320 21.96 22.65 -9.72
C GLY A 320 23.28 22.26 -10.37
N ALA A 321 24.30 21.91 -9.56
CA ALA A 321 25.63 21.58 -10.06
C ALA A 321 25.65 20.37 -11.03
N ALA A 322 24.69 19.44 -10.93
CA ALA A 322 24.56 18.29 -11.83
C ALA A 322 23.80 18.60 -13.14
N THR A 323 23.32 19.83 -13.33
CA THR A 323 22.63 20.22 -14.57
C THR A 323 23.58 20.10 -15.76
N GLY A 324 23.13 19.40 -16.81
CA GLY A 324 23.89 19.26 -18.04
C GLY A 324 23.55 20.34 -19.05
N ARG A 325 24.43 20.55 -20.05
CA ARG A 325 24.21 21.51 -21.16
C ARG A 325 22.83 21.37 -21.81
N GLY A 326 22.39 20.14 -22.12
CA GLY A 326 21.08 19.93 -22.73
C GLY A 326 19.90 20.37 -21.85
N ALA A 327 19.99 20.18 -20.53
CA ALA A 327 18.95 20.67 -19.62
C ALA A 327 18.96 22.20 -19.51
N ALA A 328 20.15 22.81 -19.50
CA ALA A 328 20.31 24.27 -19.52
C ALA A 328 19.76 24.89 -20.81
N GLU A 329 20.07 24.33 -21.99
CA GLU A 329 19.49 24.74 -23.28
C GLU A 329 17.95 24.71 -23.23
N ARG A 330 17.35 23.63 -22.73
CA ARG A 330 15.89 23.52 -22.58
C ARG A 330 15.30 24.52 -21.59
N LEU A 331 15.99 24.82 -20.48
CA LEU A 331 15.55 25.85 -19.54
C LEU A 331 15.56 27.24 -20.19
N LEU A 332 16.58 27.55 -20.99
CA LEU A 332 16.70 28.81 -21.75
C LEU A 332 15.59 28.94 -22.78
N GLU A 333 15.34 27.89 -23.57
CA GLU A 333 14.23 27.86 -24.53
C GLU A 333 12.88 28.12 -23.85
N ARG A 334 12.63 27.48 -22.69
CA ARG A 334 11.41 27.66 -21.89
C ARG A 334 11.33 29.03 -21.20
N ALA A 335 12.46 29.65 -20.93
CA ALA A 335 12.55 31.02 -20.46
C ALA A 335 12.32 32.04 -21.59
N GLY A 336 12.28 31.60 -22.85
CA GLY A 336 12.03 32.43 -24.03
C GLY A 336 13.29 32.95 -24.72
N ALA A 337 14.46 32.37 -24.43
CA ALA A 337 15.73 32.71 -25.06
C ALA A 337 16.10 31.69 -26.17
N GLU A 338 16.81 32.14 -27.20
CA GLU A 338 17.52 31.25 -28.13
C GLU A 338 18.88 30.89 -27.53
N PRO A 339 19.15 29.63 -27.14
CA PRO A 339 20.34 29.30 -26.38
C PRO A 339 21.63 29.53 -27.18
N THR A 340 22.52 30.37 -26.68
CA THR A 340 23.93 30.43 -27.12
C THR A 340 24.85 29.67 -26.17
N SER A 341 26.02 29.25 -26.64
CA SER A 341 27.00 28.56 -25.79
C SER A 341 27.36 29.36 -24.53
N ASP A 342 27.49 30.69 -24.66
CA ASP A 342 27.85 31.58 -23.54
C ASP A 342 26.71 31.69 -22.52
N GLN A 343 25.46 31.77 -23.00
CA GLN A 343 24.27 31.79 -22.15
C GLN A 343 24.08 30.46 -21.40
N VAL A 344 24.33 29.35 -22.08
CA VAL A 344 24.32 28.01 -21.48
C VAL A 344 25.35 27.93 -20.37
N ASP A 345 26.58 28.38 -20.61
CA ASP A 345 27.66 28.33 -19.63
C ASP A 345 27.38 29.25 -18.43
N ALA A 346 26.88 30.47 -18.69
CA ALA A 346 26.46 31.39 -17.64
C ALA A 346 25.33 30.82 -16.76
N LEU A 347 24.34 30.16 -17.37
CA LEU A 347 23.26 29.51 -16.62
C LEU A 347 23.77 28.33 -15.79
N LEU A 348 24.66 27.50 -16.35
CA LEU A 348 25.26 26.38 -15.61
C LEU A 348 26.05 26.87 -14.39
N ASP A 349 26.86 27.92 -14.54
CA ASP A 349 27.60 28.53 -13.43
C ASP A 349 26.65 29.12 -12.37
N ALA A 350 25.58 29.80 -12.81
CA ALA A 350 24.58 30.36 -11.91
C ALA A 350 23.87 29.26 -11.10
N LEU A 351 23.43 28.16 -11.74
CA LEU A 351 22.79 27.03 -11.08
C LEU A 351 23.74 26.31 -10.12
N ALA A 352 25.00 26.08 -10.54
CA ALA A 352 26.01 25.43 -9.70
C ALA A 352 26.28 26.21 -8.38
N SER A 353 26.18 27.54 -8.42
CA SER A 353 26.41 28.39 -7.24
C SER A 353 25.23 28.50 -6.27
N ARG A 354 24.02 28.06 -6.67
CA ARG A 354 22.76 28.28 -5.93
C ARG A 354 22.20 27.02 -5.24
N GLY A 355 22.85 25.88 -5.41
CA GLY A 355 22.34 24.59 -4.93
C GLY A 355 21.24 24.05 -5.84
N GLU A 356 20.56 22.99 -5.40
CA GLU A 356 19.46 22.37 -6.15
C GLU A 356 18.20 23.23 -6.08
N LEU A 357 17.73 23.67 -7.25
CA LEU A 357 16.55 24.50 -7.41
C LEU A 357 15.44 23.72 -8.13
N PRO A 358 14.18 23.85 -7.70
CA PRO A 358 13.05 23.31 -8.46
C PRO A 358 12.88 24.05 -9.79
N LEU A 359 12.20 23.41 -10.75
CA LEU A 359 11.98 23.95 -12.11
C LEU A 359 11.55 25.42 -12.16
N ALA A 360 10.60 25.83 -11.32
CA ALA A 360 10.09 27.21 -11.32
C ALA A 360 11.18 28.24 -10.97
N GLU A 361 12.03 27.91 -10.01
CA GLU A 361 13.15 28.75 -9.58
C GLU A 361 14.28 28.73 -10.59
N ALA A 362 14.60 27.56 -11.16
CA ALA A 362 15.58 27.43 -12.24
C ALA A 362 15.18 28.25 -13.48
N LEU A 363 13.89 28.27 -13.83
CA LEU A 363 13.36 29.13 -14.89
C LEU A 363 13.42 30.62 -14.53
N SER A 364 13.29 30.99 -13.26
CA SER A 364 13.53 32.37 -12.82
C SER A 364 14.98 32.77 -13.02
N VAL A 365 15.93 31.92 -12.58
CA VAL A 365 17.37 32.16 -12.79
C VAL A 365 17.69 32.32 -14.27
N ALA A 366 17.12 31.46 -15.13
CA ALA A 366 17.26 31.62 -16.57
C ALA A 366 16.75 32.99 -17.02
N ARG A 367 15.50 33.38 -16.71
CA ARG A 367 14.94 34.68 -17.15
C ARG A 367 15.73 35.90 -16.67
N ASP A 368 16.34 35.81 -15.49
CA ASP A 368 17.05 36.90 -14.83
C ASP A 368 18.48 37.11 -15.37
N LEU A 369 19.01 36.18 -16.18
CA LEU A 369 20.25 36.40 -16.91
C LEU A 369 19.99 37.45 -17.99
N ASP A 370 20.68 38.59 -17.88
CA ASP A 370 20.55 39.69 -18.83
C ASP A 370 21.04 39.24 -20.22
N TRP A 371 20.12 39.08 -21.16
CA TRP A 371 20.39 38.60 -22.51
C TRP A 371 20.81 39.72 -23.47
N SER A 372 20.89 40.97 -23.01
CA SER A 372 21.00 42.15 -23.86
C SER A 372 22.42 42.51 -24.33
N GLU A 373 23.44 41.70 -24.01
CA GLU A 373 24.80 41.89 -24.53
C GLU A 373 25.25 40.68 -25.37
N SER A 374 24.75 40.58 -26.60
CA SER A 374 25.56 39.97 -27.66
C SER A 374 26.60 41.01 -28.07
N PRO A 375 27.92 40.72 -28.06
CA PRO A 375 28.90 41.66 -28.56
C PRO A 375 28.57 41.93 -30.03
N ASP A 376 28.35 43.21 -30.34
CA ASP A 376 28.21 43.70 -31.71
C ASP A 376 29.25 43.01 -32.58
N VAL A 377 28.77 42.37 -33.66
CA VAL A 377 29.62 41.93 -34.75
C VAL A 377 30.34 43.17 -35.25
N GLU A 378 31.60 43.35 -34.86
CA GLU A 378 32.50 44.31 -35.49
C GLU A 378 32.59 43.94 -36.98
N THR A 379 31.79 44.63 -37.79
CA THR A 379 31.99 44.70 -39.22
C THR A 379 33.24 45.56 -39.43
N GLU A 380 34.41 44.92 -39.52
CA GLU A 380 35.60 45.55 -40.09
C GLU A 380 35.36 45.84 -41.59
N GLU A 381 35.47 47.13 -41.95
CA GLU A 381 35.47 47.66 -43.33
C GLU A 381 36.73 47.29 -44.12
#